data_AF-V2XVB3-F1
#
_entry.id   AF-V2XVB3-F1
#
_cell.length_a   1.000
_cell.length_b   1.000
_cell.length_c   1.000
_cell.angle_alpha   90.00
_cell.angle_beta   90.00
_cell.angle_gamma   90.00
#
_symmetry.space_group_name_H-M   'P 1'
#
loop_
_entity.id
_entity.type
_entity.pdbx_description
1 polymer ?
#
loop_
_entity_poly.entity_id
_entity_poly.type
_entity_poly.pdbx_seq_one_letter_code
_entity_poly.pdbx_strand_id
1 'polypeptide(L)'
;MTTTQQPNPFLTKIIFEPQLVENENFSVVTDIDPIVDGHYLFYSKKWLPSIADCDTAQASAFLHNLFARAVDVPYAYFERGRASFCTSMNGVLHAHGHLVPVFSANMAQLFPYGTIERCSDLEEAYRLVETQGQYLLWGNLGGDFYVIQNVEELPKRTIRNTIRARQHL
;
A
#
# COMPACT_ATOMS: atom_id res chain seq x y z
N MET A 1 10.76 -11.03 -31.73
CA MET A 1 11.28 -9.72 -31.29
C MET A 1 11.31 -9.74 -29.77
N THR A 2 12.49 -9.86 -29.17
CA THR A 2 12.67 -9.81 -27.71
C THR A 2 12.56 -8.36 -27.27
N THR A 3 11.42 -8.00 -26.67
CA THR A 3 11.30 -6.74 -25.93
C THR A 3 12.26 -6.80 -24.76
N THR A 4 13.37 -6.06 -24.86
CA THR A 4 14.21 -5.75 -23.69
C THR A 4 13.35 -4.94 -22.74
N GLN A 5 12.72 -5.63 -21.77
CA GLN A 5 12.07 -4.98 -20.64
C GLN A 5 13.13 -4.11 -19.96
N GLN A 6 12.96 -2.79 -20.03
CA GLN A 6 13.76 -1.90 -19.20
C GLN A 6 13.59 -2.36 -17.74
N PRO A 7 14.69 -2.53 -16.98
CA PRO A 7 14.61 -2.94 -15.59
C PRO A 7 13.78 -1.92 -14.82
N ASN A 8 12.83 -2.39 -13.99
CA ASN A 8 11.94 -1.53 -13.23
C ASN A 8 12.77 -0.59 -12.34
N PRO A 9 12.75 0.74 -12.56
CA PRO A 9 13.55 1.69 -11.79
C PRO A 9 13.15 1.76 -10.30
N PHE A 10 11.96 1.25 -9.94
CA PHE A 10 11.57 1.03 -8.54
C PHE A 10 12.41 -0.11 -7.92
N LEU A 11 12.56 -1.22 -8.65
CA LEU A 11 13.33 -2.37 -8.19
C LEU A 11 14.82 -2.04 -8.09
N THR A 12 15.39 -1.22 -8.98
CA THR A 12 16.83 -0.92 -8.94
C THR A 12 17.30 -0.18 -7.69
N LYS A 13 16.39 0.40 -6.90
CA LYS A 13 16.70 1.04 -5.61
C LYS A 13 16.34 0.19 -4.40
N ILE A 14 15.19 -0.50 -4.45
CA ILE A 14 14.70 -1.36 -3.36
C ILE A 14 15.41 -2.73 -3.31
N ILE A 15 16.02 -3.22 -4.39
CA ILE A 15 16.75 -4.50 -4.41
C ILE A 15 17.95 -4.59 -3.46
N PHE A 16 18.38 -3.48 -2.84
CA PHE A 16 19.42 -3.50 -1.81
C PHE A 16 18.88 -3.60 -0.39
N GLU A 17 17.56 -3.51 -0.21
CA GLU A 17 16.94 -3.56 1.11
C GLU A 17 16.69 -5.00 1.54
N PRO A 18 16.86 -5.33 2.84
CA PRO A 18 16.49 -6.62 3.37
C PRO A 18 15.02 -6.94 3.07
N GLN A 19 14.81 -7.99 2.27
CA GLN A 19 13.50 -8.57 2.00
C GLN A 19 12.98 -9.23 3.28
N LEU A 20 11.79 -8.85 3.74
CA LEU A 20 11.13 -9.53 4.86
C LEU A 20 10.49 -10.83 4.39
N VAL A 21 9.67 -10.76 3.35
CA VAL A 21 9.03 -11.89 2.69
C VAL A 21 8.84 -11.60 1.20
N GLU A 22 8.90 -12.64 0.36
CA GLU A 22 8.66 -12.50 -1.07
C GLU A 22 8.07 -13.77 -1.70
N ASN A 23 7.44 -13.61 -2.86
CA ASN A 23 7.10 -14.69 -3.78
C ASN A 23 7.38 -14.26 -5.23
N GLU A 24 6.84 -14.97 -6.22
CA GLU A 24 7.04 -14.64 -7.64
C GLU A 24 6.49 -13.26 -8.03
N ASN A 25 5.38 -12.83 -7.43
CA ASN A 25 4.62 -11.66 -7.86
C ASN A 25 4.81 -10.44 -6.95
N PHE A 26 5.11 -10.65 -5.66
CA PHE A 26 5.12 -9.62 -4.64
C PHE A 26 6.30 -9.74 -3.68
N SER A 27 6.56 -8.66 -2.97
CA SER A 27 7.59 -8.57 -1.95
C SER A 27 7.22 -7.56 -0.87
N VAL A 28 7.78 -7.76 0.33
CA VAL A 28 7.78 -6.80 1.45
C VAL A 28 9.21 -6.47 1.85
N VAL A 29 9.51 -5.18 1.96
CA VAL A 29 10.82 -4.65 2.37
C VAL A 29 10.67 -3.57 3.42
N THR A 30 11.72 -3.30 4.20
CA THR A 30 11.75 -2.15 5.12
C THR A 30 11.75 -0.84 4.34
N ASP A 31 10.87 0.11 4.68
CA ASP A 31 10.92 1.43 4.03
C ASP A 31 12.20 2.18 4.42
N ILE A 32 12.95 2.70 3.45
CA ILE A 32 14.16 3.52 3.65
C ILE A 32 13.90 4.83 4.39
N ASP A 33 12.70 5.40 4.28
CA ASP A 33 12.24 6.58 5.01
C ASP A 33 11.03 6.16 5.87
N PRO A 34 11.22 5.38 6.94
CA PRO A 34 10.11 4.85 7.71
C PRO A 34 9.25 5.99 8.30
N ILE A 35 7.92 5.82 8.28
CA ILE A 35 7.01 6.75 8.97
C ILE A 35 7.14 6.53 10.48
N VAL A 36 7.25 5.27 10.86
CA VAL A 36 7.29 4.71 12.22
C VAL A 36 8.23 3.50 12.22
N ASP A 37 8.76 3.11 13.38
CA ASP A 37 9.54 1.88 13.49
C ASP A 37 8.71 0.66 13.07
N GLY A 38 9.31 -0.22 12.26
CA GLY A 38 8.61 -1.37 11.67
C GLY A 38 7.74 -1.04 10.45
N HIS A 39 7.89 0.14 9.83
CA HIS A 39 7.25 0.47 8.56
C HIS A 39 7.85 -0.33 7.38
N TYR A 40 7.00 -1.09 6.70
CA TYR A 40 7.35 -1.85 5.51
C TYR A 40 6.61 -1.35 4.26
N LEU A 41 7.19 -1.61 3.09
CA LEU A 41 6.58 -1.45 1.79
C LEU A 41 6.21 -2.81 1.21
N PHE A 42 4.94 -3.01 0.91
CA PHE A 42 4.45 -4.11 0.08
C PHE A 42 4.36 -3.64 -1.36
N TYR A 43 4.92 -4.38 -2.31
CA TYR A 43 4.92 -3.96 -3.71
C TYR A 43 4.80 -5.14 -4.69
N SER A 44 4.31 -4.83 -5.89
CA SER A 44 4.32 -5.78 -7.02
C SER A 44 5.68 -5.83 -7.68
N LYS A 45 6.20 -7.02 -7.99
CA LYS A 45 7.45 -7.16 -8.78
C LYS A 45 7.24 -6.74 -10.25
N LYS A 46 6.01 -6.80 -10.76
CA LYS A 46 5.63 -6.23 -12.06
C LYS A 46 5.44 -4.72 -11.98
N TRP A 47 5.92 -4.00 -12.98
CA TRP A 47 5.75 -2.54 -13.05
C TRP A 47 4.31 -2.18 -13.42
N LEU A 48 3.57 -1.70 -12.43
CA LEU A 48 2.16 -1.32 -12.52
C LEU A 48 1.93 -0.02 -11.72
N PRO A 49 0.88 0.77 -12.01
CA PRO A 49 0.64 2.01 -11.29
C PRO A 49 -0.07 1.81 -9.93
N SER A 50 -0.71 0.67 -9.71
CA SER A 50 -1.40 0.33 -8.45
C SER A 50 -1.39 -1.17 -8.16
N ILE A 51 -1.52 -1.55 -6.88
CA ILE A 51 -1.74 -2.96 -6.52
C ILE A 51 -3.12 -3.42 -7.00
N ALA A 52 -4.11 -2.52 -7.03
CA ALA A 52 -5.43 -2.79 -7.63
C ALA A 52 -5.37 -3.22 -9.11
N ASP A 53 -4.26 -2.98 -9.82
CA ASP A 53 -4.07 -3.38 -11.22
C ASP A 53 -3.36 -4.76 -11.33
N CYS A 54 -3.09 -5.43 -10.21
CA CYS A 54 -2.54 -6.78 -10.13
C CYS A 54 -3.65 -7.84 -10.00
N ASP A 55 -3.25 -9.10 -9.81
CA ASP A 55 -4.15 -10.13 -9.25
C ASP A 55 -4.34 -9.84 -7.75
N THR A 56 -5.45 -9.16 -7.43
CA THR A 56 -5.74 -8.65 -6.07
C THR A 56 -6.08 -9.76 -5.08
N ALA A 57 -6.61 -10.90 -5.56
CA ALA A 57 -6.79 -12.08 -4.73
C ALA A 57 -5.44 -12.66 -4.28
N GLN A 58 -4.46 -12.75 -5.19
CA GLN A 58 -3.10 -13.14 -4.81
C GLN A 58 -2.42 -12.11 -3.90
N ALA A 59 -2.62 -10.81 -4.13
CA ALA A 59 -2.08 -9.76 -3.28
C ALA A 59 -2.62 -9.87 -1.83
N SER A 60 -3.94 -10.03 -1.69
CA SER A 60 -4.61 -10.24 -0.41
C SER A 60 -4.10 -11.51 0.28
N ALA A 61 -4.09 -12.64 -0.44
CA ALA A 61 -3.59 -13.91 0.08
C ALA A 61 -2.13 -13.83 0.52
N PHE A 62 -1.27 -13.09 -0.19
CA PHE A 62 0.12 -12.89 0.19
C PHE A 62 0.25 -12.15 1.53
N LEU A 63 -0.50 -11.06 1.71
CA LEU A 63 -0.48 -10.31 2.96
C LEU A 63 -1.01 -11.13 4.15
N HIS A 64 -2.11 -11.85 3.95
CA HIS A 64 -2.74 -12.65 5.01
C HIS A 64 -1.99 -13.94 5.35
N ASN A 65 -1.37 -14.60 4.37
CA ASN A 65 -0.75 -15.91 4.60
C ASN A 65 0.76 -15.86 4.80
N LEU A 66 1.44 -14.92 4.17
CA LEU A 66 2.91 -14.85 4.21
C LEU A 66 3.37 -13.73 5.14
N PHE A 67 2.96 -12.48 4.88
CA PHE A 67 3.40 -11.35 5.70
C PHE A 67 2.92 -11.46 7.15
N ALA A 68 1.65 -11.79 7.38
CA ALA A 68 1.10 -11.91 8.74
C ALA A 68 1.79 -12.99 9.61
N ARG A 69 2.51 -13.94 9.00
CA ARG A 69 3.30 -14.96 9.72
C ARG A 69 4.74 -14.53 9.99
N ALA A 70 5.20 -13.46 9.35
CA ALA A 70 6.56 -12.94 9.45
C ALA A 70 6.69 -11.77 10.44
N VAL A 71 5.58 -11.34 11.04
CA VAL A 71 5.53 -10.25 12.01
C VAL A 71 4.80 -10.68 13.28
N ASP A 72 5.21 -10.15 14.43
CA ASP A 72 4.69 -10.54 15.74
C ASP A 72 3.60 -9.60 16.29
N VAL A 73 3.24 -8.56 15.53
CA VAL A 73 2.25 -7.55 15.94
C VAL A 73 1.22 -7.30 14.84
N PRO A 74 0.02 -6.79 15.18
CA PRO A 74 -0.95 -6.37 14.16
C PRO A 74 -0.43 -5.21 13.31
N TYR A 75 -0.77 -5.24 12.02
CA TYR A 75 -0.39 -4.21 11.06
C TYR A 75 -1.64 -3.59 10.41
N ALA A 76 -1.54 -2.33 10.05
CA ALA A 76 -2.47 -1.69 9.14
C ALA A 76 -1.83 -1.50 7.76
N TYR A 77 -2.68 -1.60 6.75
CA TYR A 77 -2.34 -1.39 5.35
C TYR A 77 -2.86 -0.03 4.89
N PHE A 78 -2.07 0.65 4.07
CA PHE A 78 -2.43 1.92 3.44
C PHE A 78 -1.91 1.95 2.01
N GLU A 79 -2.75 2.29 1.06
CA GLU A 79 -2.35 2.45 -0.34
C GLU A 79 -2.91 3.75 -0.88
N ARG A 80 -2.03 4.50 -1.56
CA ARG A 80 -2.44 5.57 -2.46
C ARG A 80 -2.17 5.12 -3.88
N GLY A 81 -3.20 4.64 -4.55
CA GLY A 81 -3.09 4.06 -5.88
C GLY A 81 -3.16 5.09 -7.00
N ARG A 82 -2.47 4.81 -8.11
CA ARG A 82 -2.51 5.57 -9.38
C ARG A 82 -2.25 7.07 -9.26
N ALA A 83 -1.55 7.50 -8.21
CA ALA A 83 -1.12 8.88 -8.07
C ALA A 83 -0.23 9.29 -9.25
N SER A 84 -0.37 10.51 -9.75
CA SER A 84 0.53 11.07 -10.76
C SER A 84 1.94 11.34 -10.23
N PHE A 85 2.15 11.22 -8.91
CA PHE A 85 3.42 11.43 -8.25
C PHE A 85 3.58 10.58 -6.97
N CYS A 86 4.64 9.77 -6.91
CA CYS A 86 5.09 9.12 -5.68
C CYS A 86 6.17 9.97 -5.00
N THR A 87 5.92 10.39 -3.75
CA THR A 87 6.89 11.18 -2.97
C THR A 87 8.08 10.36 -2.50
N SER A 88 7.88 9.05 -2.39
CA SER A 88 8.90 8.05 -2.12
C SER A 88 9.63 7.78 -3.43
N MET A 89 10.96 7.81 -3.45
CA MET A 89 11.78 7.39 -4.61
C MET A 89 11.81 8.30 -5.85
N ASN A 90 11.88 9.63 -5.68
CA ASN A 90 12.08 10.61 -6.76
C ASN A 90 11.01 10.59 -7.88
N GLY A 91 9.75 10.26 -7.55
CA GLY A 91 8.65 10.35 -8.51
C GLY A 91 8.44 9.11 -9.39
N VAL A 92 9.14 7.99 -9.13
CA VAL A 92 8.86 6.73 -9.83
C VAL A 92 7.49 6.20 -9.39
N LEU A 93 6.56 6.10 -10.35
CA LEU A 93 5.24 5.53 -10.13
C LEU A 93 5.33 4.01 -10.16
N HIS A 94 4.92 3.39 -9.06
CA HIS A 94 4.90 1.94 -8.93
C HIS A 94 3.87 1.51 -7.88
N ALA A 95 3.25 0.36 -8.12
CA ALA A 95 2.30 -0.30 -7.27
C ALA A 95 2.94 -0.69 -5.93
N HIS A 96 2.61 0.06 -4.88
CA HIS A 96 3.01 -0.25 -3.51
C HIS A 96 1.97 0.21 -2.50
N GLY A 97 1.90 -0.52 -1.38
CA GLY A 97 1.21 -0.10 -0.18
C GLY A 97 2.17 -0.06 1.01
N HIS A 98 1.78 0.71 2.01
CA HIS A 98 2.46 0.87 3.27
C HIS A 98 1.87 -0.07 4.29
N LEU A 99 2.75 -0.79 4.99
CA LEU A 99 2.43 -1.67 6.10
C LEU A 99 3.04 -1.05 7.35
N VAL A 100 2.20 -0.56 8.27
CA VAL A 100 2.67 0.05 9.51
C VAL A 100 2.09 -0.68 10.73
N PRO A 101 2.88 -0.85 11.81
CA PRO A 101 2.41 -1.45 13.07
C PRO A 101 1.59 -0.45 13.89
N VAL A 102 0.62 0.19 13.24
CA VAL A 102 -0.32 1.14 13.85
C VAL A 102 -1.71 0.53 13.74
N PHE A 103 -2.37 0.36 14.88
CA PHE A 103 -3.73 -0.17 14.95
C PHE A 103 -4.64 0.89 15.57
N SER A 104 -5.74 1.21 14.91
CA SER A 104 -6.85 1.97 15.49
C SER A 104 -8.10 1.12 15.47
N ALA A 105 -8.85 1.10 16.57
CA ALA A 105 -10.16 0.45 16.63
C ALA A 105 -11.17 1.10 15.67
N ASN A 106 -10.99 2.38 15.36
CA ASN A 106 -11.81 3.11 14.39
C ASN A 106 -10.92 3.70 13.29
N MET A 107 -10.64 2.88 12.27
CA MET A 107 -9.86 3.31 11.10
C MET A 107 -10.66 4.26 10.19
N ALA A 108 -11.99 4.26 10.24
CA ALA A 108 -12.84 5.05 9.34
C ALA A 108 -12.54 6.56 9.40
N GLN A 109 -12.09 7.07 10.54
CA GLN A 109 -11.86 8.50 10.79
C GLN A 109 -10.43 8.97 10.47
N LEU A 110 -9.59 8.12 9.87
CA LEU A 110 -8.20 8.48 9.57
C LEU A 110 -8.12 9.56 8.50
N PHE A 111 -8.89 9.42 7.42
CA PHE A 111 -8.82 10.31 6.27
C PHE A 111 -10.17 11.01 6.06
N PRO A 112 -10.28 12.29 6.41
CA PRO A 112 -11.54 13.03 6.33
C PRO A 112 -11.78 13.59 4.91
N TYR A 113 -11.66 12.75 3.88
CA TYR A 113 -11.84 13.18 2.49
C TYR A 113 -12.99 12.41 1.83
N GLY A 114 -13.84 13.15 1.12
CA GLY A 114 -14.88 12.57 0.27
C GLY A 114 -15.85 11.62 0.99
N THR A 115 -16.47 10.76 0.20
CA THR A 115 -17.30 9.65 0.70
C THR A 115 -16.40 8.46 0.99
N ILE A 116 -16.49 7.92 2.19
CA ILE A 116 -15.73 6.75 2.62
C ILE A 116 -16.63 5.52 2.50
N GLU A 117 -16.18 4.54 1.74
CA GLU A 117 -16.81 3.23 1.62
C GLU A 117 -16.14 2.24 2.58
N ARG A 118 -16.93 1.47 3.33
CA ARG A 118 -16.44 0.43 4.23
C ARG A 118 -16.56 -0.93 3.56
N CYS A 119 -15.50 -1.72 3.67
CA CYS A 119 -15.37 -3.08 3.17
C CYS A 119 -15.04 -4.01 4.34
N SER A 120 -15.51 -5.25 4.28
CA SER A 120 -15.24 -6.26 5.31
C SER A 120 -13.80 -6.79 5.28
N ASP A 121 -13.15 -6.72 4.11
CA ASP A 121 -11.77 -7.16 3.91
C ASP A 121 -11.06 -6.39 2.77
N LEU A 122 -9.76 -6.68 2.59
CA LEU A 122 -8.92 -6.06 1.58
C LEU A 122 -9.34 -6.44 0.15
N GLU A 123 -9.85 -7.65 -0.04
CA GLU A 123 -10.23 -8.15 -1.36
C GLU A 123 -11.48 -7.43 -1.87
N GLU A 124 -12.47 -7.22 -0.99
CA GLU A 124 -13.64 -6.40 -1.24
C GLU A 124 -13.25 -4.95 -1.50
N ALA A 125 -12.31 -4.39 -0.72
CA ALA A 125 -11.80 -3.05 -0.96
C ALA A 125 -11.18 -2.90 -2.36
N TYR A 126 -10.41 -3.89 -2.82
CA TYR A 126 -9.88 -3.90 -4.18
C TYR A 126 -10.95 -4.04 -5.26
N ARG A 127 -12.03 -4.80 -5.01
CA ARG A 127 -13.16 -4.91 -5.94
C ARG A 127 -13.90 -3.59 -6.12
N LEU A 128 -13.96 -2.76 -5.08
CA LEU A 128 -14.62 -1.46 -5.16
C LEU A 128 -13.82 -0.46 -5.98
N VAL A 129 -12.49 -0.48 -5.88
CA VAL A 129 -11.62 0.45 -6.60
C VAL A 129 -11.87 0.38 -8.11
N GLU A 130 -12.46 1.45 -8.66
CA GLU A 130 -12.65 1.62 -10.10
C GLU A 130 -11.32 1.53 -10.87
N THR A 131 -11.37 1.25 -12.17
CA THR A 131 -10.16 1.08 -12.99
C THR A 131 -9.47 2.39 -13.37
N GLN A 132 -10.08 3.53 -13.08
CA GLN A 132 -9.56 4.87 -13.37
C GLN A 132 -9.56 5.74 -12.11
N GLY A 133 -8.78 6.83 -12.15
CA GLY A 133 -8.69 7.78 -11.03
C GLY A 133 -7.76 7.33 -9.89
N GLN A 134 -7.43 8.31 -9.04
CA GLN A 134 -6.68 8.06 -7.80
C GLN A 134 -7.64 7.56 -6.72
N TYR A 135 -7.11 6.71 -5.84
CA TYR A 135 -7.83 6.26 -4.67
C TYR A 135 -6.94 6.27 -3.44
N LEU A 136 -7.59 6.22 -2.28
CA LEU A 136 -6.97 5.94 -1.00
C LEU A 136 -7.67 4.73 -0.39
N LEU A 137 -6.90 3.71 -0.03
CA LEU A 137 -7.38 2.49 0.60
C LEU A 137 -6.61 2.30 1.90
N TRP A 138 -7.31 2.00 3.00
CA TRP A 138 -6.64 1.69 4.26
C TRP A 138 -7.48 0.77 5.15
N GLY A 139 -6.83 0.08 6.09
CA GLY A 139 -7.52 -0.82 7.02
C GLY A 139 -6.55 -1.57 7.90
N ASN A 140 -7.05 -2.19 8.96
CA ASN A 140 -6.24 -3.12 9.76
C ASN A 140 -6.18 -4.46 9.02
N LEU A 141 -5.00 -5.09 8.92
CA LEU A 141 -4.92 -6.45 8.41
C LEU A 141 -5.71 -7.38 9.33
N GLY A 142 -6.76 -8.01 8.80
CA GLY A 142 -7.68 -8.86 9.56
C GLY A 142 -8.93 -8.15 10.12
N GLY A 143 -9.17 -6.90 9.72
CA GLY A 143 -10.40 -6.17 10.03
C GLY A 143 -10.99 -5.49 8.79
N ASP A 144 -11.88 -4.52 9.05
CA ASP A 144 -12.49 -3.74 7.98
C ASP A 144 -11.47 -2.87 7.23
N PHE A 145 -11.75 -2.67 5.96
CA PHE A 145 -11.05 -1.75 5.07
C PHE A 145 -11.96 -0.60 4.66
N TYR A 146 -11.32 0.47 4.22
CA TYR A 146 -11.97 1.72 3.87
C TYR A 146 -11.37 2.24 2.57
N VAL A 147 -12.23 2.73 1.69
CA VAL A 147 -11.84 3.21 0.37
C VAL A 147 -12.44 4.59 0.14
N ILE A 148 -11.64 5.49 -0.44
CA ILE A 148 -12.10 6.72 -1.07
C ILE A 148 -11.65 6.64 -2.53
N GLN A 149 -12.60 6.81 -3.45
CA GLN A 149 -12.37 6.72 -4.89
C GLN A 149 -12.52 8.07 -5.59
N ASN A 150 -12.08 8.11 -6.85
CA ASN A 150 -12.27 9.27 -7.73
C ASN A 150 -11.80 10.59 -7.10
N VAL A 151 -10.68 10.53 -6.37
CA VAL A 151 -10.13 11.73 -5.73
C VAL A 151 -9.36 12.51 -6.78
N GLU A 152 -9.84 13.70 -7.14
CA GLU A 152 -9.18 14.57 -8.13
C GLU A 152 -7.74 14.87 -7.73
N GLU A 153 -7.52 15.27 -6.47
CA GLU A 153 -6.19 15.45 -5.91
C GLU A 153 -6.12 14.99 -4.44
N LEU A 154 -5.24 14.02 -4.17
CA LEU A 154 -4.80 13.71 -2.81
C LEU A 154 -3.55 14.50 -2.47
N PRO A 155 -3.47 15.16 -1.30
CA PRO A 155 -2.26 15.83 -0.86
C PRO A 155 -1.03 14.93 -0.94
N LYS A 156 0.14 15.52 -1.22
CA LYS A 156 1.39 14.76 -1.15
C LYS A 156 1.61 14.29 0.29
N ARG A 157 2.08 13.04 0.44
CA ARG A 157 2.38 12.43 1.75
C ARG A 157 1.16 12.33 2.70
N THR A 158 -0.09 12.28 2.19
CA THR A 158 -1.30 12.17 3.03
C THR A 158 -1.21 11.06 4.06
N ILE A 159 -0.81 9.84 3.66
CA ILE A 159 -0.66 8.69 4.56
C ILE A 159 0.33 9.00 5.68
N ARG A 160 1.54 9.44 5.33
CA ARG A 160 2.61 9.79 6.29
C ARG A 160 2.19 10.88 7.27
N ASN A 161 1.60 11.97 6.76
CA ASN A 161 1.16 13.09 7.59
C ASN A 161 0.05 12.68 8.56
N THR A 162 -0.89 11.86 8.08
CA THR A 162 -2.02 11.36 8.89
C THR A 162 -1.53 10.44 10.00
N ILE A 163 -0.65 9.49 9.69
CA ILE A 163 -0.10 8.57 10.69
C ILE A 163 0.68 9.35 11.76
N ARG A 164 1.61 10.24 11.37
CA ARG A 164 2.40 11.04 12.33
C ARG A 164 1.53 11.89 13.27
N ALA A 165 0.45 12.48 12.76
CA ALA A 165 -0.47 13.28 13.59
C ALA A 165 -1.20 12.44 14.65
N ARG A 166 -1.34 11.13 14.43
CA ARG A 166 -2.03 10.20 15.34
C ARG A 166 -1.09 9.47 16.31
N GLN A 167 0.22 9.47 16.08
CA GLN A 167 1.21 8.86 16.98
C GLN A 167 1.43 9.61 18.29
N HIS A 168 0.97 10.85 18.38
CA HIS A 168 1.09 11.70 19.57
C HIS A 168 -0.21 11.81 20.38
N LEU A 169 -1.20 10.95 20.08
CA LEU A 169 -2.43 10.77 20.87
C LEU A 169 -2.30 9.53 21.75
#